data_AF-A0A0E3NL50-F1
#
_entry.id   AF-A0A0E3NL50-F1
#
_cell.length_a   1.000
_cell.length_b   1.000
_cell.length_c   1.000
_cell.angle_alpha   90.00
_cell.angle_beta   90.00
_cell.angle_gamma   90.00
#
_symmetry.space_group_name_H-M   'P 1'
#
loop_
_entity.id
_entity.type
_entity.pdbx_description
1 polymer ?
#
loop_
_entity_poly.entity_id
_entity_poly.type
_entity_poly.pdbx_seq_one_letter_code
_entity_poly.pdbx_strand_id
1 'polypeptide(L)' 'MDCNPINLRDGRVFVLAEGRREALELLINELRKGPTFAHVEDVDVTFEKALGNVYELS' A
#
# COMPACT_ATOMS: atom_id res chain seq x y z
N MET A 1 11.00 -5.04 -3.18
CA MET A 1 9.62 -4.88 -2.68
C MET A 1 8.98 -4.00 -3.71
N ASP A 2 7.92 -4.50 -4.33
CA ASP A 2 7.20 -3.85 -5.40
C ASP A 2 5.94 -3.25 -4.83
N CYS A 3 5.59 -2.04 -5.26
CA CYS A 3 4.51 -1.24 -4.68
C CYS A 3 3.83 -0.43 -5.77
N ASN A 4 2.53 -0.63 -5.95
CA ASN A 4 1.70 0.09 -6.91
C ASN A 4 0.56 0.82 -6.18
N PRO A 5 0.71 2.13 -5.92
CA PRO A 5 -0.34 2.96 -5.36
C PRO A 5 -1.27 3.49 -6.45
N ILE A 6 -2.57 3.35 -6.24
CA ILE A 6 -3.65 3.79 -7.15
C ILE A 6 -4.57 4.73 -6.38
N ASN A 7 -4.67 5.97 -6.86
CA ASN A 7 -5.60 6.94 -6.29
C ASN A 7 -7.02 6.65 -6.79
N LEU A 8 -7.96 6.49 -5.86
CA LEU A 8 -9.37 6.32 -6.14
C LEU A 8 -10.08 7.68 -6.16
N ARG A 9 -11.19 7.77 -6.92
CA ARG A 9 -11.95 9.02 -7.07
C ARG A 9 -12.65 9.49 -5.80
N ASP A 10 -12.81 8.61 -4.82
CA ASP A 10 -13.46 8.87 -3.53
C ASP A 10 -12.48 9.34 -2.43
N GLY A 11 -11.22 9.61 -2.80
CA GLY A 11 -10.19 10.09 -1.88
C GLY A 11 -9.38 8.99 -1.21
N ARG A 12 -9.73 7.71 -1.42
CA ARG A 12 -8.92 6.58 -0.93
C ARG A 12 -7.73 6.31 -1.84
N VAL A 13 -6.72 5.64 -1.29
CA VAL A 13 -5.58 5.12 -2.05
C VAL A 13 -5.58 3.59 -1.89
N PHE A 14 -5.59 2.88 -3.00
CA PHE A 14 -5.40 1.43 -3.02
C PHE A 14 -3.93 1.12 -3.28
N VAL A 15 -3.31 0.28 -2.45
CA VAL A 15 -1.90 -0.10 -2.61
C VAL A 15 -1.81 -1.60 -2.78
N LEU A 16 -1.30 -2.05 -3.93
CA LEU A 16 -0.84 -3.43 -4.08
C LEU A 16 0.67 -3.49 -3.84
N ALA A 17 1.09 -4.37 -2.94
CA ALA A 17 2.47 -4.44 -2.47
C ALA A 17 2.91 -5.89 -2.29
N GLU A 18 4.07 -6.24 -2.84
CA GLU A 18 4.68 -7.56 -2.66
C GLU A 18 6.13 -7.45 -2.17
N GLY A 19 6.47 -8.28 -1.19
CA GLY A 19 7.81 -8.32 -0.64
C GLY A 19 7.91 -9.20 0.60
N ARG A 20 9.09 -9.19 1.23
CA ARG A 20 9.29 -9.82 2.53
C ARG A 20 8.41 -9.15 3.59
N ARG A 21 7.95 -9.93 4.57
CA ARG A 21 7.01 -9.47 5.60
C ARG A 21 7.50 -8.21 6.31
N GLU A 22 8.79 -8.16 6.66
CA GLU A 22 9.38 -7.04 7.39
C GLU A 22 9.37 -5.74 6.56
N ALA A 23 9.57 -5.85 5.25
CA ALA A 23 9.50 -4.71 4.35
C ALA A 23 8.06 -4.19 4.19
N LEU A 24 7.07 -5.10 4.17
CA LEU A 24 5.65 -4.74 4.13
C LEU A 24 5.20 -4.05 5.42
N GLU A 25 5.65 -4.53 6.58
CA GLU A 25 5.35 -3.90 7.87
C GLU A 25 5.92 -2.48 7.98
N LEU A 26 7.13 -2.25 7.47
CA LEU A 26 7.71 -0.92 7.36
C LEU A 26 6.89 -0.02 6.43
N LEU A 27 6.46 -0.52 5.28
CA LEU A 27 5.60 0.24 4.38
C LEU A 27 4.27 0.62 5.06
N ILE A 28 3.60 -0.32 5.73
CA ILE A 28 2.33 -0.05 6.43
C ILE A 28 2.51 1.04 7.48
N ASN A 29 3.63 1.02 8.22
CA ASN A 29 3.93 2.06 9.21
C ASN A 29 4.16 3.44 8.57
N GLU A 30 4.79 3.51 7.40
CA GLU A 30 4.92 4.77 6.65
C GLU A 30 3.57 5.24 6.07
N LEU A 31 2.75 4.31 5.56
CA LEU A 31 1.41 4.64 5.05
C LEU A 31 0.50 5.21 6.14
N ARG A 32 0.59 4.69 7.38
CA ARG A 32 -0.15 5.23 8.54
C ARG A 32 0.26 6.65 8.91
N LYS A 33 1.50 7.06 8.63
CA LYS A 33 1.95 8.44 8.84
C LYS A 33 1.47 9.35 7.71
N GLY A 34 1.49 8.83 6.48
CA GLY A 34 1.25 9.60 5.28
C GLY A 34 2.36 10.62 4.98
N PRO A 35 2.34 11.25 3.79
CA PRO A 35 3.23 12.37 3.50
C PRO A 35 2.95 13.57 4.41
N THR A 36 3.89 14.53 4.48
CA THR A 36 3.91 15.65 5.45
C THR A 36 2.59 16.42 5.63
N PHE A 37 1.75 16.52 4.61
CA PHE A 37 0.48 17.27 4.65
C PHE A 37 -0.76 16.38 4.57
N ALA A 38 -0.60 15.05 4.56
CA ALA A 38 -1.73 14.14 4.57
C ALA A 38 -2.24 13.91 6.00
N HIS A 39 -3.55 13.74 6.11
CA HIS A 39 -4.18 13.17 7.28
C HIS A 39 -4.72 11.80 6.89
N VAL A 40 -4.12 10.73 7.43
CA VAL A 40 -4.55 9.36 7.18
C VAL A 40 -5.47 8.94 8.32
N GLU A 41 -6.74 8.72 8.00
CA GLU A 41 -7.74 8.30 8.99
C GLU A 41 -7.54 6.84 9.40
N ASP A 42 -7.30 5.96 8.42
CA ASP A 42 -7.09 4.53 8.65
C ASP A 42 -6.29 3.89 7.50
N VAL A 43 -5.70 2.72 7.77
CA VAL A 43 -5.05 1.85 6.78
C VAL A 43 -5.53 0.42 7.00
N ASP A 44 -6.44 -0.04 6.13
CA ASP A 44 -6.91 -1.43 6.09
C ASP A 44 -5.92 -2.31 5.32
N VAL A 45 -5.58 -3.47 5.89
CA VAL A 45 -4.52 -4.35 5.40
C VAL A 45 -5.01 -5.77 5.29
N THR A 46 -4.93 -6.33 4.08
CA THR A 46 -5.13 -7.75 3.81
C THR A 46 -3.83 -8.35 3.26
N PHE A 47 -3.39 -9.48 3.82
CA PHE A 47 -2.21 -10.21 3.36
C PHE A 47 -2.61 -11.40 2.50
N GLU A 48 -1.95 -11.56 1.36
CA GLU A 48 -2.14 -12.68 0.45
C GLU A 48 -0.80 -13.26 -0.01
N LYS A 49 -0.85 -14.36 -0.76
CA LYS A 49 0.33 -14.96 -1.39
C LYS A 49 0.76 -14.07 -2.56
N ALA A 50 2.05 -13.77 -2.65
CA ALA A 50 2.63 -13.04 -3.78
C ALA A 50 2.38 -13.79 -5.12
N LEU A 51 1.95 -13.03 -6.12
CA LEU A 51 1.63 -13.47 -7.47
C LEU A 51 2.66 -12.97 -8.50
N GLY A 52 3.46 -11.95 -8.16
CA GLY A 52 4.52 -11.41 -9.02
C GLY A 52 4.02 -10.45 -10.11
N ASN A 53 2.80 -9.92 -9.98
CA ASN A 53 2.12 -9.12 -11.01
C ASN A 53 1.63 -7.75 -10.49
N VAL A 54 2.36 -7.15 -9.54
CA VAL A 54 1.99 -5.90 -8.84
C VAL A 54 1.59 -4.75 -9.77
N TYR A 55 2.18 -4.67 -10.97
CA TYR A 55 1.93 -3.61 -11.94
C TYR A 55 0.96 -3.97 -13.07
N GLU A 56 0.40 -5.18 -13.09
CA GLU A 56 -0.52 -5.61 -14.16
C GLU A 56 -1.99 -5.21 -13.91
N LEU A 57 -2.27 -4.59 -12.76
CA LEU A 57 -3.61 -4.12 -12.37
C LEU A 57 -3.95 -2.69 -12.84
N SER A 58 -3.16 -2.10 -13.74
CA SER A 58 -3.32 -0.72 -14.22
C SER A 58 -4.29 -0.56 -15.39
#